data_AF-A0AAU7TAU0-F1
#
_entry.id   AF-A0AAU7TAU0-F1
#
_cell.length_a   1.000
_cell.length_b   1.000
_cell.length_c   1.000
_cell.angle_alpha   90.00
_cell.angle_beta   90.00
_cell.angle_gamma   90.00
#
_symmetry.space_group_name_H-M   'P 1'
#
loop_
_entity.id
_entity.type
_entity.pdbx_description
1 polymer ?
#
loop_
_entity_poly.entity_id
_entity_poly.type
_entity_poly.pdbx_seq_one_letter_code
_entity_poly.pdbx_strand_id
1 'polypeptide(L)'
;MGVAQRSRRWLVPVTTVAVVAGVGALGPVVADASPNLPGITAQELLTKVQTAKVDGLSGTVRSDADLGLPVIPGAPAGAQELTEFLSGEHTARVAFASPDKARISVLDNQAERVWTTDGKSAWAYDSFRREAVKLTVPTHKANKPAKPEKARPEAYDPQAVAKRFLAAIDPTTKVEVSGTEKVAGRDAYKLRLVPKSGKTTVGSVTVAVDSKTWVPLDVTVMPRTGDDPALEVGFSSVSFDVPAASTFTFTPPPGVKVTDKKAPSTAEPKRMEPRHEPKKVEPKKPGTARQGEPTVIGEGWESVAMIRGAKTAGLTGDGPLAQLLAKAPTVQGSWGQGKVLTSKMVSALITDDGRVFVGLVTPDTLQAAAAKAPR
;
A
#
# COMPACT_ATOMS: atom_id res chain seq x y z
N MET A 1 28.45 -34.69 -2.15
CA MET A 1 28.36 -33.94 -0.88
C MET A 1 27.62 -32.63 -1.14
N GLY A 2 26.45 -32.42 -0.53
CA GLY A 2 25.62 -31.25 -0.81
C GLY A 2 26.00 -30.04 0.04
N VAL A 3 26.18 -28.87 -0.59
CA VAL A 3 26.51 -27.61 0.11
C VAL A 3 25.23 -26.84 0.40
N ALA A 4 24.92 -26.64 1.68
CA ALA A 4 23.67 -25.99 2.10
C ALA A 4 23.67 -24.47 1.84
N GLN A 5 22.78 -24.00 0.97
CA GLN A 5 22.54 -22.56 0.78
C GLN A 5 21.84 -21.95 2.00
N ARG A 6 22.55 -21.12 2.76
CA ARG A 6 21.96 -20.26 3.80
C ARG A 6 21.16 -19.12 3.16
N SER A 7 19.84 -19.26 3.10
CA SER A 7 18.94 -18.15 2.74
C SER A 7 18.90 -17.10 3.85
N ARG A 8 19.61 -15.98 3.66
CA ARG A 8 19.60 -14.84 4.57
C ARG A 8 18.29 -14.07 4.40
N ARG A 9 17.27 -14.44 5.19
CA ARG A 9 15.95 -13.79 5.19
C ARG A 9 16.09 -12.30 5.49
N TRP A 10 15.57 -11.46 4.60
CA TRP A 10 15.51 -10.02 4.82
C TRP A 10 14.36 -9.69 5.78
N LEU A 11 14.66 -8.94 6.83
CA LEU A 11 13.68 -8.29 7.69
C LEU A 11 13.43 -6.90 7.12
N VAL A 12 12.28 -6.69 6.50
CA VAL A 12 11.75 -5.35 6.19
C VAL A 12 10.97 -4.88 7.43
N PRO A 13 11.22 -3.68 7.96
CA PRO A 13 10.39 -3.14 9.03
C PRO A 13 8.99 -2.83 8.47
N VAL A 14 7.99 -3.56 8.95
CA VAL A 14 6.59 -3.37 8.53
C VAL A 14 6.01 -2.18 9.30
N THR A 15 6.02 -1.00 8.68
CA THR A 15 5.10 0.08 9.03
C THR A 15 3.80 -0.15 8.26
N THR A 16 2.79 -0.66 8.94
CA THR A 16 1.53 -1.12 8.34
C THR A 16 0.69 0.04 7.80
N VAL A 17 0.78 0.29 6.49
CA VAL A 17 -0.30 0.97 5.74
C VAL A 17 -1.24 -0.15 5.26
N ALA A 18 -2.40 -0.27 5.90
CA ALA A 18 -3.40 -1.28 5.53
C ALA A 18 -4.22 -0.80 4.33
N VAL A 19 -3.82 -1.21 3.12
CA VAL A 19 -4.58 -1.02 1.89
C VAL A 19 -5.52 -2.23 1.70
N VAL A 20 -6.80 -1.97 1.39
CA VAL A 20 -7.86 -2.98 1.19
C VAL A 20 -8.75 -2.54 0.02
N ALA A 21 -9.19 -3.45 -0.88
CA ALA A 21 -10.13 -3.15 -1.98
C ALA A 21 -11.54 -3.72 -1.72
N GLY A 22 -12.64 -3.40 -2.41
CA GLY A 22 -12.85 -2.98 -3.81
C GLY A 22 -14.36 -2.83 -4.17
N VAL A 23 -14.80 -2.79 -5.45
CA VAL A 23 -16.19 -2.90 -6.09
C VAL A 23 -17.40 -2.84 -5.15
N GLY A 24 -18.53 -2.25 -5.53
CA GLY A 24 -18.93 -1.71 -6.83
C GLY A 24 -20.33 -1.12 -6.69
N ALA A 25 -20.86 -0.59 -7.80
CA ALA A 25 -22.18 0.05 -7.94
C ALA A 25 -22.37 1.39 -7.18
N LEU A 26 -22.59 2.46 -7.94
CA LEU A 26 -22.89 3.80 -7.43
C LEU A 26 -24.40 3.96 -7.18
N GLY A 27 -24.77 4.49 -6.01
CA GLY A 27 -26.09 5.10 -5.78
C GLY A 27 -26.07 6.58 -6.19
N PRO A 28 -27.24 7.19 -6.47
CA PRO A 28 -27.28 8.61 -6.83
C PRO A 28 -26.79 9.48 -5.67
N VAL A 29 -25.70 10.22 -5.92
CA VAL A 29 -25.18 11.21 -4.97
C VAL A 29 -26.14 12.40 -4.94
N VAL A 30 -27.01 12.43 -3.94
CA VAL A 30 -27.68 13.67 -3.55
C VAL A 30 -26.59 14.61 -3.03
N ALA A 31 -26.47 15.80 -3.63
CA ALA A 31 -25.52 16.81 -3.20
C ALA A 31 -25.94 17.40 -1.85
N ASP A 32 -25.66 16.66 -0.78
CA ASP A 32 -25.84 17.10 0.59
C ASP A 32 -24.79 18.18 0.93
N ALA A 33 -25.16 19.17 1.74
CA ALA A 33 -24.26 20.27 2.05
C ALA A 33 -23.06 19.75 2.87
N SER A 34 -21.84 20.16 2.53
CA SER A 34 -20.63 19.71 3.24
C SER A 34 -20.76 19.99 4.75
N PRO A 35 -20.51 19.02 5.64
CA PRO A 35 -20.78 19.18 7.06
C PRO A 35 -20.03 20.36 7.68
N ASN A 36 -20.75 21.22 8.40
CA ASN A 36 -20.14 22.37 9.08
C ASN A 36 -19.44 21.92 10.38
N LEU A 37 -18.16 21.55 10.27
CA LEU A 37 -17.32 21.16 11.40
C LEU A 37 -16.36 22.29 11.80
N PRO A 38 -15.97 22.40 13.09
CA PRO A 38 -14.98 23.38 13.54
C PRO A 38 -13.65 23.28 12.78
N GLY A 39 -13.05 24.41 12.43
CA GLY A 39 -11.73 24.43 11.79
C GLY A 39 -10.65 23.78 12.66
N ILE A 40 -9.81 22.94 12.05
CA ILE A 40 -8.72 22.22 12.71
C ILE A 40 -7.47 22.19 11.82
N THR A 41 -6.28 22.26 12.42
CA THR A 41 -5.03 22.16 11.66
C THR A 41 -4.69 20.72 11.29
N ALA A 42 -3.88 20.53 10.24
CA ALA A 42 -3.37 19.21 9.86
C ALA A 42 -2.57 18.53 11.00
N GLN A 43 -1.85 19.30 11.83
CA GLN A 43 -1.10 18.77 12.96
C GLN A 43 -2.04 18.20 14.04
N GLU A 44 -3.10 18.93 14.40
CA GLU A 44 -4.09 18.48 15.38
C GLU A 44 -4.90 17.29 14.87
N LEU A 45 -5.28 17.28 13.58
CA LEU A 45 -5.96 16.15 12.97
C LEU A 45 -5.10 14.88 13.00
N LEU A 46 -3.83 14.97 12.60
CA LEU A 46 -2.87 13.86 12.69
C LEU A 46 -2.61 13.40 14.14
N THR A 47 -2.56 14.34 15.08
CA THR A 47 -2.46 14.04 16.53
C THR A 47 -3.67 13.21 16.97
N LYS A 48 -4.88 13.62 16.60
CA LYS A 48 -6.13 12.93 16.94
C LYS A 48 -6.19 11.53 16.35
N VAL A 49 -5.84 11.35 15.08
CA VAL A 49 -5.73 10.03 14.41
C VAL A 49 -4.77 9.11 15.17
N GLN A 50 -3.59 9.60 15.59
CA GLN A 50 -2.63 8.79 16.38
C GLN A 50 -3.14 8.41 17.78
N THR A 51 -4.07 9.18 18.35
CA THR A 51 -4.71 8.89 19.64
C THR A 51 -6.05 8.16 19.52
N ALA A 52 -6.50 7.88 18.30
CA ALA A 52 -7.78 7.21 18.06
C ALA A 52 -7.83 5.85 18.76
N LYS A 53 -8.91 5.61 19.50
CA LYS A 53 -9.20 4.33 20.13
C LYS A 53 -10.61 3.91 19.76
N VAL A 54 -10.71 2.70 19.24
CA VAL A 54 -11.96 2.11 18.77
C VAL A 54 -11.98 0.66 19.26
N ASP A 55 -12.92 0.36 20.15
CA ASP A 55 -13.03 -0.97 20.75
C ASP A 55 -13.64 -1.99 19.77
N GLY A 56 -14.37 -1.53 18.76
CA GLY A 56 -14.70 -2.34 17.59
C GLY A 56 -15.19 -1.50 16.42
N LEU A 57 -15.09 -2.10 15.23
CA LEU A 57 -15.46 -1.50 13.96
C LEU A 57 -16.04 -2.59 13.07
N SER A 58 -17.08 -2.29 12.30
CA SER A 58 -17.48 -3.13 11.18
C SER A 58 -18.00 -2.29 10.01
N GLY A 59 -17.87 -2.79 8.80
CA GLY A 59 -18.30 -2.06 7.61
C GLY A 59 -18.00 -2.76 6.30
N THR A 60 -18.44 -2.14 5.21
CA THR A 60 -18.05 -2.48 3.85
C THR A 60 -17.08 -1.42 3.35
N VAL A 61 -15.88 -1.84 2.95
CA VAL A 61 -14.87 -1.01 2.29
C VAL A 61 -14.96 -1.27 0.80
N ARG A 62 -15.07 -0.18 0.03
CA ARG A 62 -14.92 -0.15 -1.42
C ARG A 62 -13.57 0.43 -1.81
N SER A 63 -13.09 0.04 -2.96
CA SER A 63 -12.03 0.73 -3.68
C SER A 63 -12.27 0.65 -5.18
N ASP A 64 -12.05 1.77 -5.85
CA ASP A 64 -12.03 1.92 -7.29
C ASP A 64 -10.62 2.33 -7.73
N ALA A 65 -10.08 1.70 -8.78
CA ALA A 65 -8.75 1.98 -9.28
C ALA A 65 -8.74 2.13 -10.82
N ASP A 66 -8.85 3.36 -11.31
CA ASP A 66 -8.52 3.68 -12.70
C ASP A 66 -7.11 4.28 -12.82
N LEU A 67 -6.11 3.40 -12.92
CA LEU A 67 -4.74 3.79 -13.24
C LEU A 67 -4.55 4.15 -14.73
N GLY A 68 -5.60 4.05 -15.57
CA GLY A 68 -5.58 4.25 -17.02
C GLY A 68 -4.70 3.27 -17.79
N LEU A 69 -4.35 2.12 -17.19
CA LEU A 69 -3.38 1.18 -17.77
C LEU A 69 -3.93 0.58 -19.07
N PRO A 70 -3.14 0.52 -20.15
CA PRO A 70 -3.57 -0.09 -21.39
C PRO A 70 -3.77 -1.59 -21.20
N VAL A 71 -4.89 -2.13 -21.66
CA VAL A 71 -5.07 -3.59 -21.81
C VAL A 71 -3.98 -4.09 -22.75
N ILE A 72 -3.23 -5.12 -22.33
CA ILE A 72 -2.21 -5.78 -23.15
C ILE A 72 -2.80 -7.13 -23.63
N PRO A 73 -3.26 -7.24 -24.89
CA PRO A 73 -3.77 -8.50 -25.41
C PRO A 73 -2.70 -9.58 -25.36
N GLY A 74 -3.07 -10.82 -25.03
CA GLY A 74 -2.11 -11.94 -24.99
C GLY A 74 -1.00 -11.81 -23.95
N ALA A 75 -1.11 -10.91 -22.96
CA ALA A 75 -0.24 -10.93 -21.79
C ALA A 75 -0.36 -12.27 -21.04
N PRO A 76 0.69 -12.73 -20.34
CA PRO A 76 0.61 -13.95 -19.53
C PRO A 76 -0.50 -13.85 -18.48
N ALA A 77 -1.23 -14.94 -18.21
CA ALA A 77 -2.39 -14.94 -17.31
C ALA A 77 -2.12 -14.22 -15.97
N GLY A 78 -1.02 -14.52 -15.29
CA GLY A 78 -0.66 -13.87 -14.03
C GLY A 78 -0.32 -12.37 -14.12
N ALA A 79 -0.05 -11.84 -15.32
CA ALA A 79 0.09 -10.40 -15.56
C ALA A 79 -1.26 -9.73 -15.85
N GLN A 80 -2.20 -10.48 -16.45
CA GLN A 80 -3.60 -10.05 -16.61
C GLN A 80 -4.29 -10.01 -15.24
N GLU A 81 -4.22 -11.09 -14.45
CA GLU A 81 -4.70 -11.16 -13.07
C GLU A 81 -4.12 -10.03 -12.19
N LEU A 82 -2.83 -9.70 -12.35
CA LEU A 82 -2.21 -8.58 -11.62
C LEU A 82 -2.76 -7.22 -12.08
N THR A 83 -3.05 -7.06 -13.37
CA THR A 83 -3.63 -5.81 -13.90
C THR A 83 -5.08 -5.66 -13.45
N GLU A 84 -5.87 -6.73 -13.51
CA GLU A 84 -7.25 -6.83 -12.99
C GLU A 84 -7.33 -6.69 -11.47
N PHE A 85 -6.24 -6.95 -10.73
CA PHE A 85 -6.16 -6.68 -9.29
C PHE A 85 -5.75 -5.23 -8.97
N LEU A 86 -4.99 -4.59 -9.87
CA LEU A 86 -4.50 -3.22 -9.73
C LEU A 86 -5.41 -2.18 -10.40
N SER A 87 -6.45 -2.61 -11.11
CA SER A 87 -7.37 -1.75 -11.84
C SER A 87 -8.79 -2.30 -11.82
N GLY A 88 -9.77 -1.41 -11.98
CA GLY A 88 -11.16 -1.75 -11.70
C GLY A 88 -11.38 -1.84 -10.18
N GLU A 89 -12.24 -2.76 -9.76
CA GLU A 89 -12.76 -2.77 -8.40
C GLU A 89 -13.09 -4.23 -7.89
N HIS A 90 -12.87 -4.58 -6.59
CA HIS A 90 -13.12 -5.89 -5.87
C HIS A 90 -14.21 -5.92 -4.74
N THR A 91 -14.01 -6.32 -3.48
CA THR A 91 -14.83 -5.84 -2.31
C THR A 91 -14.23 -6.27 -1.00
N ALA A 92 -14.49 -5.57 0.12
CA ALA A 92 -14.18 -6.10 1.45
C ALA A 92 -15.23 -5.76 2.50
N ARG A 93 -15.74 -6.80 3.17
CA ARG A 93 -16.38 -6.66 4.49
C ARG A 93 -15.32 -6.78 5.56
N VAL A 94 -15.21 -5.75 6.40
CA VAL A 94 -14.25 -5.70 7.50
C VAL A 94 -14.97 -5.71 8.85
N ALA A 95 -14.39 -6.40 9.83
CA ALA A 95 -14.79 -6.33 11.22
C ALA A 95 -13.54 -6.41 12.11
N PHE A 96 -13.52 -5.64 13.19
CA PHE A 96 -12.46 -5.62 14.19
C PHE A 96 -13.07 -5.51 15.57
N ALA A 97 -12.49 -6.18 16.55
CA ALA A 97 -12.78 -5.97 17.97
C ALA A 97 -11.49 -6.05 18.77
N SER A 98 -11.26 -5.06 19.61
CA SER A 98 -10.13 -4.99 20.53
C SER A 98 -10.17 -6.16 21.51
N PRO A 99 -9.01 -6.76 21.90
CA PRO A 99 -7.66 -6.42 21.48
C PRO A 99 -7.14 -7.24 20.28
N ASP A 100 -7.82 -8.32 19.92
CA ASP A 100 -7.21 -9.44 19.18
C ASP A 100 -8.10 -10.07 18.10
N LYS A 101 -9.22 -9.43 17.73
CA LYS A 101 -10.17 -9.98 16.74
C LYS A 101 -10.23 -9.13 15.49
N ALA A 102 -10.15 -9.80 14.35
CA ALA A 102 -10.23 -9.18 13.04
C ALA A 102 -10.86 -10.16 12.06
N ARG A 103 -11.64 -9.65 11.10
CA ARG A 103 -12.13 -10.38 9.93
C ARG A 103 -12.10 -9.46 8.72
N ILE A 104 -11.60 -9.99 7.62
CA ILE A 104 -11.67 -9.39 6.28
C ILE A 104 -12.22 -10.50 5.38
N SER A 105 -13.42 -10.29 4.85
CA SER A 105 -14.05 -11.12 3.81
C SER A 105 -14.03 -10.33 2.50
N VAL A 106 -13.15 -10.72 1.58
CA VAL A 106 -13.13 -10.19 0.20
C VAL A 106 -14.06 -11.05 -0.65
N LEU A 107 -14.96 -10.39 -1.39
CA LEU A 107 -15.97 -11.04 -2.23
C LEU A 107 -15.69 -10.67 -3.69
N ASP A 108 -15.11 -11.62 -4.41
CA ASP A 108 -14.80 -11.54 -5.84
C ASP A 108 -15.92 -12.24 -6.64
N ASN A 109 -15.91 -12.11 -7.98
CA ASN A 109 -16.92 -12.74 -8.83
C ASN A 109 -16.87 -14.28 -8.70
N GLN A 110 -17.87 -14.85 -8.03
CA GLN A 110 -17.99 -16.28 -7.67
C GLN A 110 -16.98 -16.83 -6.63
N ALA A 111 -16.22 -15.97 -5.93
CA ALA A 111 -15.26 -16.41 -4.90
C ALA A 111 -15.28 -15.55 -3.63
N GLU A 112 -15.09 -16.17 -2.46
CA GLU A 112 -14.83 -15.48 -1.19
C GLU A 112 -13.42 -15.83 -0.71
N ARG A 113 -12.66 -14.80 -0.30
CA ARG A 113 -11.42 -14.95 0.45
C ARG A 113 -11.60 -14.38 1.84
N VAL A 114 -11.33 -15.19 2.87
CA VAL A 114 -11.53 -14.80 4.26
C VAL A 114 -10.22 -14.89 5.03
N TRP A 115 -9.83 -13.78 5.66
CA TRP A 115 -8.83 -13.75 6.72
C TRP A 115 -9.53 -13.38 8.02
N THR A 116 -9.44 -14.22 9.04
CA THR A 116 -10.11 -13.96 10.32
C THR A 116 -9.35 -14.53 11.50
N THR A 117 -9.42 -13.84 12.63
CA THR A 117 -8.89 -14.33 13.92
C THR A 117 -9.84 -13.98 15.05
N ASP A 118 -9.98 -14.93 15.97
CA ASP A 118 -10.76 -14.82 17.21
C ASP A 118 -9.88 -14.52 18.44
N GLY A 119 -8.58 -14.24 18.22
CA GLY A 119 -7.55 -14.08 19.25
C GLY A 119 -6.81 -15.38 19.63
N LYS A 120 -7.34 -16.55 19.25
CA LYS A 120 -6.78 -17.88 19.60
C LYS A 120 -6.28 -18.62 18.36
N SER A 121 -7.04 -18.56 17.28
CA SER A 121 -6.71 -19.06 15.96
C SER A 121 -6.81 -17.93 14.95
N ALA A 122 -5.99 -17.98 13.91
CA ALA A 122 -6.17 -17.22 12.69
C ALA A 122 -6.42 -18.19 11.52
N TRP A 123 -7.27 -17.79 10.59
CA TRP A 123 -7.63 -18.56 9.41
C TRP A 123 -7.40 -17.71 8.17
N ALA A 124 -6.93 -18.35 7.11
CA ALA A 124 -6.98 -17.83 5.74
C ALA A 124 -7.71 -18.87 4.89
N TYR A 125 -8.76 -18.47 4.18
CA TYR A 125 -9.61 -19.32 3.36
C TYR A 125 -9.76 -18.74 1.95
N ASP A 126 -9.74 -19.61 0.95
CA ASP A 126 -10.01 -19.27 -0.46
C ASP A 126 -11.06 -20.26 -0.99
N SER A 127 -12.26 -19.76 -1.32
CA SER A 127 -13.38 -20.61 -1.72
C SER A 127 -13.22 -21.24 -3.09
N PHE A 128 -12.51 -20.57 -4.01
CA PHE A 128 -12.25 -21.05 -5.36
C PHE A 128 -11.33 -22.28 -5.33
N ARG A 129 -10.26 -22.22 -4.53
CA ARG A 129 -9.34 -23.35 -4.30
C ARG A 129 -9.91 -24.41 -3.36
N ARG A 130 -10.94 -24.06 -2.58
CA ARG A 130 -11.50 -24.88 -1.48
C ARG A 130 -10.40 -25.28 -0.49
N GLU A 131 -9.49 -24.36 -0.19
CA GLU A 131 -8.38 -24.54 0.76
C GLU A 131 -8.51 -23.58 1.94
N ALA A 132 -8.19 -24.06 3.14
CA ALA A 132 -8.07 -23.24 4.33
C ALA A 132 -6.74 -23.50 5.03
N VAL A 133 -6.08 -22.44 5.49
CA VAL A 133 -4.88 -22.50 6.34
C VAL A 133 -5.28 -22.08 7.74
N LYS A 134 -5.04 -22.94 8.73
CA LYS A 134 -5.19 -22.60 10.14
C LYS A 134 -3.82 -22.25 10.73
N LEU A 135 -3.76 -21.12 11.42
CA LEU A 135 -2.64 -20.69 12.23
C LEU A 135 -3.09 -20.70 13.69
N THR A 136 -2.43 -21.49 14.54
CA THR A 136 -2.59 -21.31 15.99
C THR A 136 -1.81 -20.07 16.40
N VAL A 137 -2.50 -19.06 16.93
CA VAL A 137 -1.84 -17.87 17.50
C VAL A 137 -1.26 -18.32 18.83
N PRO A 138 0.07 -18.26 19.03
CA PRO A 138 0.64 -18.57 20.34
C PRO A 138 0.09 -17.55 21.32
N THR A 139 -0.61 -18.02 22.36
CA THR A 139 -1.01 -17.14 23.45
C THR A 139 0.24 -16.47 24.01
N HIS A 140 0.27 -15.14 24.00
CA HIS A 140 1.26 -14.39 24.76
C HIS A 140 1.03 -14.70 26.23
N LYS A 141 1.71 -15.75 26.73
CA LYS A 141 1.82 -15.98 28.17
C LYS A 141 2.48 -14.74 28.74
N ALA A 142 1.76 -14.02 29.60
CA ALA A 142 2.28 -12.92 30.41
C ALA A 142 3.23 -13.46 31.49
N ASN A 143 4.30 -14.15 31.06
CA ASN A 143 5.20 -14.94 31.88
C ASN A 143 6.56 -14.27 32.05
N LYS A 144 6.51 -13.05 32.61
CA LYS A 144 7.33 -12.57 33.73
C LYS A 144 6.95 -11.11 33.95
N PRO A 145 6.85 -10.61 35.21
CA PRO A 145 6.95 -9.18 35.41
C PRO A 145 8.28 -8.74 34.81
N ALA A 146 8.24 -7.81 33.86
CA ALA A 146 9.46 -7.18 33.40
C ALA A 146 10.16 -6.63 34.65
N LYS A 147 11.44 -6.95 34.85
CA LYS A 147 12.27 -6.08 35.70
C LYS A 147 12.04 -4.66 35.16
N PRO A 148 11.86 -3.63 36.02
CA PRO A 148 11.64 -2.28 35.55
C PRO A 148 12.86 -1.85 34.74
N GLU A 149 12.77 -2.05 33.43
CA GLU A 149 13.63 -1.44 32.45
C GLU A 149 13.45 0.05 32.69
N LYS A 150 14.56 0.72 33.03
CA LYS A 150 14.52 2.12 33.42
C LYS A 150 13.87 2.88 32.27
N ALA A 151 12.60 3.23 32.44
CA ALA A 151 11.88 4.02 31.46
C ALA A 151 12.72 5.27 31.25
N ARG A 152 13.29 5.42 30.05
CA ARG A 152 13.59 6.74 29.54
C ARG A 152 12.24 7.29 29.15
N PRO A 153 11.67 8.26 29.88
CA PRO A 153 10.41 8.85 29.51
C PRO A 153 10.70 9.88 28.41
N GLU A 154 11.08 9.40 27.23
CA GLU A 154 10.55 10.02 26.02
C GLU A 154 9.07 9.63 26.01
N ALA A 155 8.28 10.38 26.80
CA ALA A 155 6.84 10.21 26.85
C ALA A 155 6.34 10.33 25.42
N TYR A 156 5.61 9.32 24.96
CA TYR A 156 5.06 9.32 23.60
C TYR A 156 4.12 10.50 23.46
N ASP A 157 4.59 11.54 22.78
CA ASP A 157 3.86 12.76 22.49
C ASP A 157 3.39 12.73 21.03
N PRO A 158 2.10 12.46 20.78
CA PRO A 158 1.56 12.43 19.42
C PRO A 158 1.66 13.78 18.71
N GLN A 159 1.71 14.90 19.44
CA GLN A 159 1.89 16.22 18.85
C GLN A 159 3.30 16.39 18.29
N ALA A 160 4.33 16.00 19.07
CA ALA A 160 5.70 15.97 18.58
C ALA A 160 5.88 15.01 17.39
N VAL A 161 5.22 13.85 17.39
CA VAL A 161 5.26 12.90 16.25
C VAL A 161 4.59 13.50 15.01
N ALA A 162 3.37 14.05 15.13
CA ALA A 162 2.67 14.71 14.03
C ALA A 162 3.47 15.89 13.47
N LYS A 163 4.05 16.74 14.34
CA LYS A 163 4.90 17.87 13.94
C LYS A 163 6.16 17.43 13.21
N ARG A 164 6.85 16.38 13.71
CA ARG A 164 8.04 15.81 13.05
C ARG A 164 7.71 15.23 11.68
N PHE A 165 6.59 14.52 11.55
CA PHE A 165 6.11 14.00 10.27
C PHE A 165 5.84 15.12 9.26
N LEU A 166 5.05 16.13 9.64
CA LEU A 166 4.75 17.28 8.78
C LEU A 166 6.01 18.04 8.36
N ALA A 167 6.95 18.29 9.28
CA ALA A 167 8.22 18.94 8.97
C ALA A 167 9.11 18.12 8.01
N ALA A 168 9.03 16.79 8.04
CA ALA A 168 9.78 15.92 7.14
C ALA A 168 9.23 15.92 5.71
N ILE A 169 7.90 16.06 5.55
CA ILE A 169 7.26 16.04 4.22
C ILE A 169 7.00 17.42 3.62
N ASP A 170 6.94 18.49 4.44
CA ASP A 170 6.68 19.85 3.93
C ASP A 170 7.60 20.27 2.77
N PRO A 171 8.93 20.01 2.77
CA PRO A 171 9.78 20.39 1.64
C PRO A 171 9.33 19.86 0.27
N THR A 172 8.58 18.75 0.24
CA THR A 172 8.09 18.09 -0.99
C THR A 172 6.57 18.09 -1.14
N THR A 173 5.82 18.37 -0.07
CA THR A 173 4.37 18.11 0.01
C THR A 173 3.67 19.22 0.79
N LYS A 174 2.70 19.91 0.17
CA LYS A 174 1.78 20.79 0.92
C LYS A 174 0.75 19.91 1.61
N VAL A 175 0.54 20.10 2.91
CA VAL A 175 -0.45 19.36 3.71
C VAL A 175 -1.43 20.33 4.34
N GLU A 176 -2.72 20.12 4.13
CA GLU A 176 -3.78 21.00 4.63
C GLU A 176 -5.06 20.23 4.96
N VAL A 177 -5.90 20.80 5.83
CA VAL A 177 -7.29 20.34 5.96
C VAL A 177 -8.10 21.15 4.95
N SER A 178 -8.45 20.53 3.81
CA SER A 178 -9.04 21.22 2.65
C SER A 178 -10.54 21.46 2.75
N GLY A 179 -11.18 20.99 3.84
CA GLY A 179 -12.59 21.12 4.10
C GLY A 179 -13.16 19.88 4.77
N THR A 180 -14.45 19.63 4.54
CA THR A 180 -15.22 18.54 5.14
C THR A 180 -16.03 17.80 4.09
N GLU A 181 -16.51 16.61 4.43
CA GLU A 181 -17.47 15.85 3.64
C GLU A 181 -18.20 14.79 4.48
N LYS A 182 -19.06 14.01 3.84
CA LYS A 182 -19.79 12.90 4.47
C LYS A 182 -19.41 11.58 3.80
N VAL A 183 -18.78 10.66 4.54
CA VAL A 183 -18.38 9.32 4.07
C VAL A 183 -19.15 8.27 4.86
N ALA A 184 -19.78 7.29 4.21
CA ALA A 184 -20.63 6.28 4.88
C ALA A 184 -21.67 6.86 5.88
N GLY A 185 -22.23 8.03 5.56
CA GLY A 185 -23.18 8.75 6.43
C GLY A 185 -22.53 9.58 7.56
N ARG A 186 -21.20 9.63 7.63
CA ARG A 186 -20.44 10.23 8.73
C ARG A 186 -19.64 11.46 8.33
N ASP A 187 -19.67 12.47 9.18
CA ASP A 187 -19.04 13.76 8.93
C ASP A 187 -17.53 13.67 9.17
N ALA A 188 -16.75 14.02 8.15
CA ALA A 188 -15.30 13.82 8.10
C ALA A 188 -14.54 15.10 7.70
N TYR A 189 -13.29 15.18 8.15
CA TYR A 189 -12.32 16.20 7.72
C TYR A 189 -11.48 15.67 6.56
N LYS A 190 -11.24 16.50 5.53
CA LYS A 190 -10.36 16.17 4.41
C LYS A 190 -8.92 16.58 4.67
N LEU A 191 -8.05 15.64 5.03
CA LEU A 191 -6.61 15.85 5.04
C LEU A 191 -6.05 15.69 3.63
N ARG A 192 -5.67 16.79 2.97
CA ARG A 192 -5.14 16.78 1.61
C ARG A 192 -3.63 16.98 1.58
N LEU A 193 -2.95 16.12 0.83
CA LEU A 193 -1.53 16.12 0.55
C LEU A 193 -1.31 16.41 -0.95
N VAL A 194 -0.56 17.46 -1.27
CA VAL A 194 -0.31 17.91 -2.65
C VAL A 194 1.19 17.92 -2.91
N PRO A 195 1.72 17.11 -3.85
CA PRO A 195 3.13 17.15 -4.22
C PRO A 195 3.51 18.53 -4.78
N LYS A 196 4.51 19.18 -4.17
CA LYS A 196 5.03 20.49 -4.59
C LYS A 196 5.80 20.42 -5.93
N SER A 197 6.25 19.24 -6.34
CA SER A 197 6.93 19.02 -7.62
C SER A 197 5.95 18.78 -8.78
N GLY A 198 6.21 19.38 -9.94
CA GLY A 198 5.53 19.08 -11.20
C GLY A 198 6.01 17.80 -11.89
N LYS A 199 7.00 17.08 -11.33
CA LYS A 199 7.60 15.88 -11.92
C LYS A 199 6.83 14.58 -11.63
N THR A 200 5.82 14.62 -10.77
CA THR A 200 4.96 13.47 -10.46
C THR A 200 3.63 13.53 -11.21
N THR A 201 3.10 12.38 -11.61
CA THR A 201 1.72 12.24 -12.13
C THR A 201 0.66 12.36 -11.03
N VAL A 202 1.03 12.25 -9.75
CA VAL A 202 0.12 12.46 -8.62
C VAL A 202 -0.25 13.93 -8.51
N GLY A 203 -1.54 14.25 -8.56
CA GLY A 203 -2.09 15.58 -8.33
C GLY A 203 -2.30 15.86 -6.85
N SER A 204 -2.98 14.95 -6.15
CA SER A 204 -3.09 14.97 -4.68
C SER A 204 -3.56 13.63 -4.11
N VAL A 205 -3.25 13.41 -2.84
CA VAL A 205 -3.89 12.38 -2.01
C VAL A 205 -4.79 13.09 -0.99
N THR A 206 -6.04 12.68 -0.85
CA THR A 206 -6.97 13.14 0.18
C THR A 206 -7.30 11.97 1.11
N VAL A 207 -7.32 12.22 2.41
CA VAL A 207 -7.77 11.24 3.41
C VAL A 207 -8.94 11.85 4.18
N ALA A 208 -10.12 11.24 4.09
CA ALA A 208 -11.27 11.61 4.90
C ALA A 208 -11.11 10.98 6.29
N VAL A 209 -11.24 11.77 7.36
CA VAL A 209 -11.06 11.32 8.75
C VAL A 209 -12.31 11.63 9.57
N ASP A 210 -12.91 10.63 10.22
CA ASP A 210 -14.13 10.80 11.02
C ASP A 210 -13.96 11.86 12.12
N SER A 211 -14.94 12.77 12.20
CA SER A 211 -14.92 13.89 13.16
C SER A 211 -15.10 13.51 14.63
N LYS A 212 -15.46 12.25 14.94
CA LYS A 212 -15.76 11.78 16.31
C LYS A 212 -14.78 10.70 16.78
N THR A 213 -14.50 9.70 15.94
CA THR A 213 -13.61 8.56 16.25
C THR A 213 -12.18 8.75 15.73
N TRP A 214 -11.96 9.71 14.82
CA TRP A 214 -10.66 10.01 14.19
C TRP A 214 -10.07 8.85 13.39
N VAL A 215 -10.92 7.93 12.95
CA VAL A 215 -10.54 6.84 12.03
C VAL A 215 -10.61 7.34 10.58
N PRO A 216 -9.61 7.03 9.73
CA PRO A 216 -9.70 7.26 8.29
C PRO A 216 -10.88 6.49 7.67
N LEU A 217 -11.73 7.21 6.95
CA LEU A 217 -12.94 6.68 6.31
C LEU A 217 -12.81 6.52 4.79
N ASP A 218 -12.02 7.36 4.13
CA ASP A 218 -11.70 7.28 2.70
C ASP A 218 -10.26 7.72 2.42
N VAL A 219 -9.67 7.20 1.34
CA VAL A 219 -8.44 7.68 0.71
C VAL A 219 -8.65 7.82 -0.80
N THR A 220 -8.66 9.05 -1.29
CA THR A 220 -8.72 9.39 -2.72
C THR A 220 -7.34 9.79 -3.24
N VAL A 221 -6.94 9.30 -4.42
CA VAL A 221 -5.74 9.73 -5.16
C VAL A 221 -6.16 10.31 -6.50
N MET A 222 -5.97 11.62 -6.64
CA MET A 222 -6.22 12.34 -7.89
C MET A 222 -4.97 12.33 -8.77
N PRO A 223 -5.10 12.08 -10.08
CA PRO A 223 -4.03 12.38 -11.04
C PRO A 223 -3.80 13.90 -11.11
N ARG A 224 -2.67 14.30 -11.70
CA ARG A 224 -2.33 15.71 -11.96
C ARG A 224 -3.13 16.30 -13.13
N THR A 225 -3.72 15.44 -13.95
CA THR A 225 -4.48 15.78 -15.16
C THR A 225 -5.71 14.88 -15.28
N GLY A 226 -6.86 15.46 -15.59
CA GLY A 226 -8.16 14.78 -15.57
C GLY A 226 -8.89 14.98 -14.25
N ASP A 227 -10.21 14.84 -14.28
CA ASP A 227 -11.11 15.20 -13.17
C ASP A 227 -11.62 13.98 -12.37
N ASP A 228 -11.39 12.76 -12.89
CA ASP A 228 -11.72 11.51 -12.22
C ASP A 228 -10.56 11.02 -11.32
N PRO A 229 -10.84 10.42 -10.15
CA PRO A 229 -9.80 9.79 -9.34
C PRO A 229 -9.10 8.66 -10.10
N ALA A 230 -7.89 8.32 -9.65
CA ALA A 230 -7.15 7.15 -10.14
C ALA A 230 -7.06 6.02 -9.10
N LEU A 231 -7.36 6.33 -7.84
CA LEU A 231 -7.63 5.39 -6.77
C LEU A 231 -8.60 6.06 -5.79
N GLU A 232 -9.62 5.34 -5.36
CA GLU A 232 -10.46 5.65 -4.20
C GLU A 232 -10.49 4.41 -3.30
N VAL A 233 -10.47 4.57 -1.98
CA VAL A 233 -10.47 3.46 -1.00
C VAL A 233 -11.20 3.93 0.26
N GLY A 234 -12.48 3.59 0.41
CA GLY A 234 -13.29 4.11 1.51
C GLY A 234 -14.46 3.24 1.94
N PHE A 235 -15.01 3.54 3.11
CA PHE A 235 -16.21 2.85 3.59
C PHE A 235 -17.45 3.29 2.80
N SER A 236 -18.19 2.33 2.27
CA SER A 236 -19.57 2.53 1.80
C SER A 236 -20.58 2.38 2.95
N SER A 237 -20.22 1.66 4.01
CA SER A 237 -20.94 1.62 5.29
C SER A 237 -19.97 1.38 6.45
N VAL A 238 -20.20 2.00 7.61
CA VAL A 238 -19.38 1.81 8.81
C VAL A 238 -20.20 1.94 10.09
N SER A 239 -19.94 1.04 11.04
CA SER A 239 -20.32 1.16 12.45
C SER A 239 -19.07 1.04 13.32
N PHE A 240 -19.08 1.75 14.45
CA PHE A 240 -18.07 1.71 15.51
C PHE A 240 -18.57 0.94 16.76
N ASP A 241 -19.64 0.16 16.62
CA ASP A 241 -20.08 -0.80 17.62
C ASP A 241 -19.14 -2.01 17.65
N VAL A 242 -19.00 -2.65 18.82
CA VAL A 242 -18.21 -3.88 18.95
C VAL A 242 -18.93 -5.04 18.27
N PRO A 243 -18.38 -5.65 17.19
CA PRO A 243 -19.04 -6.75 16.51
C PRO A 243 -19.15 -7.98 17.42
N ALA A 244 -20.25 -8.72 17.28
CA ALA A 244 -20.49 -9.94 18.07
C ALA A 244 -19.35 -10.95 17.88
N ALA A 245 -18.99 -11.67 18.96
CA ALA A 245 -17.86 -12.60 18.94
C ALA A 245 -17.97 -13.70 17.86
N SER A 246 -19.19 -14.07 17.47
CA SER A 246 -19.48 -15.02 16.39
C SER A 246 -18.96 -14.56 15.03
N THR A 247 -18.91 -13.26 14.74
CA THR A 247 -18.40 -12.69 13.47
C THR A 247 -16.98 -13.17 13.14
N PHE A 248 -16.15 -13.32 14.18
CA PHE A 248 -14.74 -13.70 14.06
C PHE A 248 -14.51 -15.21 14.02
N THR A 249 -15.52 -16.00 14.36
CA THR A 249 -15.45 -17.47 14.27
C THR A 249 -15.46 -17.94 12.82
N PHE A 250 -14.69 -18.98 12.53
CA PHE A 250 -14.63 -19.58 11.21
C PHE A 250 -14.63 -21.10 11.30
N THR A 251 -15.58 -21.70 10.60
CA THR A 251 -15.70 -23.14 10.40
C THR A 251 -15.55 -23.40 8.90
N PRO A 252 -14.50 -24.12 8.46
CA PRO A 252 -14.33 -24.45 7.04
C PRO A 252 -15.57 -25.17 6.48
N PRO A 253 -16.10 -24.75 5.32
CA PRO A 253 -17.18 -25.47 4.65
C PRO A 253 -16.86 -26.94 4.34
N PRO A 254 -17.86 -27.82 4.19
CA PRO A 254 -17.64 -29.22 3.82
C PRO A 254 -16.82 -29.38 2.54
N GLY A 255 -15.87 -30.31 2.56
CA GLY A 255 -14.96 -30.57 1.43
C GLY A 255 -13.79 -29.60 1.29
N VAL A 256 -13.59 -28.66 2.21
CA VAL A 256 -12.42 -27.76 2.22
C VAL A 256 -11.19 -28.48 2.79
N LYS A 257 -10.08 -28.41 2.07
CA LYS A 257 -8.78 -28.95 2.50
C LYS A 257 -8.13 -28.01 3.52
N VAL A 258 -8.07 -28.45 4.78
CA VAL A 258 -7.45 -27.68 5.87
C VAL A 258 -5.95 -28.03 5.98
N THR A 259 -5.10 -27.00 6.10
CA THR A 259 -3.67 -27.13 6.38
C THR A 259 -3.33 -26.39 7.66
N ASP A 260 -2.97 -27.12 8.73
CA ASP A 260 -2.46 -26.53 9.96
C ASP A 260 -1.01 -26.06 9.80
N LYS A 261 -0.75 -24.81 10.19
CA LYS A 261 0.59 -24.23 10.29
C LYS A 261 0.77 -23.65 11.70
N LYS A 262 1.98 -23.79 12.26
CA LYS A 262 2.36 -23.05 13.46
C LYS A 262 2.86 -21.67 13.02
N ALA A 263 2.46 -20.61 13.74
CA ALA A 263 3.07 -19.30 13.56
C ALA A 263 4.60 -19.42 13.75
N PRO A 264 5.41 -18.69 12.97
CA PRO A 264 6.86 -18.70 13.16
C PRO A 264 7.17 -18.21 14.57
N SER A 265 7.77 -19.07 15.40
CA SER A 265 8.19 -18.69 16.74
C SER A 265 9.16 -17.53 16.65
N THR A 266 8.88 -16.45 17.37
CA THR A 266 9.82 -15.34 17.55
C THR A 266 11.00 -15.85 18.35
N ALA A 267 12.03 -16.34 17.65
CA ALA A 267 13.32 -16.57 18.26
C ALA A 267 13.77 -15.26 18.90
N GLU A 268 14.11 -15.29 20.19
CA GLU A 268 14.50 -14.12 20.97
C GLU A 268 15.56 -13.32 20.20
N PRO A 269 15.42 -11.99 20.07
CA PRO A 269 16.47 -11.18 19.48
C PRO A 269 17.70 -11.33 20.37
N LYS A 270 18.71 -12.05 19.88
CA LYS A 270 20.00 -12.16 20.57
C LYS A 270 20.51 -10.74 20.80
N ARG A 271 20.53 -10.35 22.08
CA ARG A 271 20.99 -9.06 22.59
C ARG A 271 22.28 -8.67 21.88
N MET A 272 22.20 -7.73 20.94
CA MET A 272 23.41 -7.14 20.36
C MET A 272 24.11 -6.38 21.48
N GLU A 273 25.32 -6.79 21.81
CA GLU A 273 26.19 -6.00 22.68
C GLU A 273 26.50 -4.65 22.04
N PRO A 274 26.66 -3.58 22.83
CA PRO A 274 26.91 -2.24 22.30
C PRO A 274 28.29 -2.15 21.66
N ARG A 275 28.35 -2.32 20.33
CA ARG A 275 29.52 -1.94 19.54
C ARG A 275 29.60 -0.42 19.45
N HIS A 276 30.40 0.12 20.36
CA HIS A 276 31.34 1.24 20.22
C HIS A 276 31.19 2.10 18.95
N GLU A 277 30.97 3.39 19.19
CA GLU A 277 31.16 4.62 18.37
C GLU A 277 31.09 4.56 16.83
N PRO A 278 30.41 5.54 16.21
CA PRO A 278 30.22 5.57 14.76
C PRO A 278 31.54 5.89 14.02
N LYS A 279 32.23 4.84 13.55
CA LYS A 279 33.27 5.03 12.53
C LYS A 279 32.64 5.63 11.28
N LYS A 280 33.11 6.84 10.95
CA LYS A 280 32.83 7.61 9.74
C LYS A 280 32.65 6.71 8.51
N VAL A 281 31.44 6.67 7.96
CA VAL A 281 31.12 5.86 6.77
C VAL A 281 31.67 6.58 5.55
N GLU A 282 32.78 6.08 5.00
CA GLU A 282 33.20 6.46 3.65
C GLU A 282 32.20 5.91 2.61
N PRO A 283 31.90 6.66 1.54
CA PRO A 283 30.95 6.23 0.53
C PRO A 283 31.47 5.00 -0.22
N LYS A 284 30.76 3.87 -0.09
CA LYS A 284 31.04 2.69 -0.89
C LYS A 284 30.78 2.99 -2.37
N LYS A 285 31.74 2.65 -3.23
CA LYS A 285 31.60 2.71 -4.68
C LYS A 285 30.36 1.93 -5.16
N PRO A 286 29.64 2.39 -6.19
CA PRO A 286 28.49 1.67 -6.73
C PRO A 286 28.95 0.37 -7.38
N GLY A 287 28.48 -0.77 -6.86
CA GLY A 287 28.90 -2.10 -7.32
C GLY A 287 27.81 -3.15 -7.15
N THR A 288 27.36 -3.71 -8.29
CA THR A 288 26.56 -4.94 -8.42
C THR A 288 25.24 -5.00 -7.63
N ALA A 289 24.19 -4.36 -8.15
CA ALA A 289 22.81 -4.86 -7.97
C ALA A 289 22.65 -6.17 -8.78
N ARG A 290 21.88 -7.15 -8.28
CA ARG A 290 21.68 -8.41 -9.02
C ARG A 290 20.70 -8.24 -10.17
N GLN A 291 20.78 -9.13 -11.17
CA GLN A 291 19.75 -9.21 -12.21
C GLN A 291 18.37 -9.43 -11.56
N GLY A 292 17.38 -8.63 -11.96
CA GLY A 292 16.01 -8.68 -11.43
C GLY A 292 15.74 -7.92 -10.12
N GLU A 293 16.75 -7.43 -9.38
CA GLU A 293 16.51 -6.58 -8.19
C GLU A 293 16.21 -5.12 -8.64
N PRO A 294 15.03 -4.54 -8.31
CA PRO A 294 14.72 -3.16 -8.70
C PRO A 294 15.60 -2.16 -7.94
N THR A 295 16.20 -1.22 -8.67
CA THR A 295 16.97 -0.09 -8.12
C THR A 295 16.09 1.16 -8.11
N VAL A 296 15.96 1.85 -6.98
CA VAL A 296 15.24 3.14 -6.93
C VAL A 296 16.21 4.28 -7.28
N ILE A 297 15.75 5.22 -8.11
CA ILE A 297 16.46 6.42 -8.54
C ILE A 297 15.55 7.62 -8.25
N GLY A 298 16.10 8.67 -7.62
CA GLY A 298 15.30 9.80 -7.14
C GLY A 298 14.76 9.58 -5.73
N GLU A 299 13.96 10.53 -5.25
CA GLU A 299 13.45 10.57 -3.87
C GLU A 299 11.99 11.05 -3.84
N GLY A 300 11.22 10.60 -2.84
CA GLY A 300 9.83 11.01 -2.64
C GLY A 300 8.96 10.82 -3.89
N TRP A 301 8.20 11.85 -4.25
CA TRP A 301 7.32 11.87 -5.42
C TRP A 301 8.05 11.76 -6.77
N GLU A 302 9.37 11.94 -6.81
CA GLU A 302 10.18 11.81 -8.04
C GLU A 302 10.89 10.45 -8.14
N SER A 303 10.50 9.47 -7.31
CA SER A 303 11.10 8.13 -7.29
C SER A 303 10.74 7.31 -8.53
N VAL A 304 11.77 6.74 -9.16
CA VAL A 304 11.69 5.86 -10.33
C VAL A 304 12.28 4.50 -9.97
N ALA A 305 11.51 3.42 -10.17
CA ALA A 305 12.03 2.06 -10.08
C ALA A 305 12.65 1.65 -11.42
N MET A 306 13.90 1.19 -11.39
CA MET A 306 14.62 0.68 -12.55
C MET A 306 14.89 -0.83 -12.39
N ILE A 307 14.48 -1.60 -13.39
CA ILE A 307 14.68 -3.06 -13.48
C ILE A 307 15.69 -3.34 -14.60
N ARG A 308 16.73 -4.14 -14.32
CA ARG A 308 17.71 -4.60 -15.32
C ARG A 308 17.41 -6.01 -15.79
N GLY A 309 17.64 -6.28 -17.07
CA GLY A 309 17.52 -7.63 -17.63
C GLY A 309 16.09 -8.14 -17.59
N ALA A 310 15.11 -7.23 -17.65
CA ALA A 310 13.75 -7.61 -18.02
C ALA A 310 13.84 -8.38 -19.35
N LYS A 311 13.22 -9.56 -19.43
CA LYS A 311 13.29 -10.38 -20.64
C LYS A 311 12.54 -9.67 -21.77
N THR A 312 13.28 -8.89 -22.56
CA THR A 312 12.80 -8.09 -23.68
C THR A 312 12.32 -8.92 -24.87
N ALA A 313 12.28 -10.25 -24.76
CA ALA A 313 11.78 -11.17 -25.78
C ALA A 313 10.31 -10.92 -26.20
N GLY A 314 9.53 -10.17 -25.41
CA GLY A 314 8.19 -9.68 -25.78
C GLY A 314 8.16 -8.30 -26.45
N LEU A 315 9.30 -7.61 -26.58
CA LEU A 315 9.43 -6.31 -27.24
C LEU A 315 9.90 -6.42 -28.70
N THR A 316 10.55 -7.53 -29.07
CA THR A 316 11.29 -7.70 -30.34
C THR A 316 10.73 -8.78 -31.26
N GLY A 317 9.46 -9.17 -31.09
CA GLY A 317 8.73 -10.09 -31.98
C GLY A 317 7.28 -9.63 -32.15
N ASP A 318 6.49 -10.24 -33.02
CA ASP A 318 5.18 -9.72 -33.47
C ASP A 318 4.03 -9.73 -32.44
N GLY A 319 4.35 -9.94 -31.15
CA GLY A 319 3.37 -10.00 -30.06
C GLY A 319 2.68 -8.66 -29.79
N PRO A 320 1.49 -8.65 -29.16
CA PRO A 320 0.71 -7.41 -28.98
C PRO A 320 1.42 -6.32 -28.15
N LEU A 321 2.33 -6.69 -27.23
CA LEU A 321 3.18 -5.74 -26.52
C LEU A 321 4.13 -4.99 -27.48
N ALA A 322 4.72 -5.68 -28.45
CA ALA A 322 5.55 -5.03 -29.47
C ALA A 322 4.73 -4.15 -30.41
N GLN A 323 3.48 -4.53 -30.72
CA GLN A 323 2.56 -3.68 -31.49
C GLN A 323 2.18 -2.40 -30.73
N LEU A 324 1.98 -2.49 -29.41
CA LEU A 324 1.79 -1.33 -28.53
C LEU A 324 3.04 -0.43 -28.53
N LEU A 325 4.23 -1.03 -28.42
CA LEU A 325 5.51 -0.31 -28.41
C LEU A 325 5.89 0.28 -29.78
N ALA A 326 5.46 -0.32 -30.88
CA ALA A 326 5.63 0.23 -32.23
C ALA A 326 4.90 1.59 -32.34
N LYS A 327 3.70 1.70 -31.73
CA LYS A 327 2.91 2.93 -31.64
C LYS A 327 3.39 3.90 -30.54
N ALA A 328 4.17 3.41 -29.57
CA ALA A 328 4.68 4.22 -28.47
C ALA A 328 5.72 5.26 -28.96
N PRO A 329 5.74 6.50 -28.40
CA PRO A 329 6.76 7.48 -28.69
C PRO A 329 8.18 6.94 -28.48
N THR A 330 9.04 7.17 -29.48
CA THR A 330 10.48 6.90 -29.37
C THR A 330 11.17 8.12 -28.79
N VAL A 331 11.99 7.91 -27.76
CA VAL A 331 12.80 8.98 -27.14
C VAL A 331 14.28 8.57 -27.10
N GLN A 332 15.16 9.56 -27.05
CA GLN A 332 16.62 9.36 -27.11
C GLN A 332 17.34 10.32 -26.18
N GLY A 333 18.43 9.87 -25.56
CA GLY A 333 19.29 10.70 -24.73
C GLY A 333 20.68 10.09 -24.52
N SER A 334 21.44 10.63 -23.57
CA SER A 334 22.78 10.12 -23.22
C SER A 334 22.79 8.65 -22.74
N TRP A 335 21.64 8.14 -22.34
CA TRP A 335 21.43 6.76 -21.89
C TRP A 335 21.12 5.78 -23.03
N GLY A 336 20.92 6.25 -24.27
CA GLY A 336 20.54 5.44 -25.43
C GLY A 336 19.22 5.88 -26.06
N GLN A 337 18.53 4.93 -26.67
CA GLN A 337 17.20 5.08 -27.27
C GLN A 337 16.23 4.12 -26.58
N GLY A 338 14.93 4.45 -26.62
CA GLY A 338 13.88 3.63 -26.04
C GLY A 338 12.47 4.12 -26.36
N LYS A 339 11.49 3.39 -25.82
CA LYS A 339 10.05 3.63 -25.97
C LYS A 339 9.43 4.08 -24.65
N VAL A 340 8.57 5.10 -24.71
CA VAL A 340 7.80 5.59 -23.54
C VAL A 340 6.35 5.13 -23.63
N LEU A 341 5.85 4.53 -22.56
CA LEU A 341 4.43 4.26 -22.33
C LEU A 341 3.93 5.14 -21.19
N THR A 342 2.70 5.66 -21.30
CA THR A 342 2.07 6.52 -20.29
C THR A 342 0.62 6.12 -20.10
N SER A 343 0.17 6.09 -18.85
CA SER A 343 -1.23 6.00 -18.44
C SER A 343 -1.65 7.25 -17.66
N LYS A 344 -2.87 7.25 -17.09
CA LYS A 344 -3.38 8.30 -16.18
C LYS A 344 -2.43 8.59 -15.02
N MET A 345 -1.77 7.54 -14.50
CA MET A 345 -0.89 7.61 -13.33
C MET A 345 0.52 7.08 -13.54
N VAL A 346 0.72 6.09 -14.39
CA VAL A 346 2.00 5.37 -14.50
C VAL A 346 2.69 5.74 -15.80
N SER A 347 3.95 6.18 -15.71
CA SER A 347 4.82 6.25 -16.88
C SER A 347 5.83 5.11 -16.82
N ALA A 348 6.18 4.55 -17.98
CA ALA A 348 7.26 3.61 -18.16
C ALA A 348 8.15 3.99 -19.35
N LEU A 349 9.46 3.81 -19.20
CA LEU A 349 10.47 3.96 -20.26
C LEU A 349 11.20 2.63 -20.37
N ILE A 350 11.16 2.05 -21.57
CA ILE A 350 11.79 0.78 -21.90
C ILE A 350 12.92 1.08 -22.88
N THR A 351 14.16 0.82 -22.48
CA THR A 351 15.36 1.16 -23.25
C THR A 351 15.85 -0.02 -24.08
N ASP A 352 16.51 0.28 -25.20
CA ASP A 352 17.00 -0.76 -26.13
C ASP A 352 18.10 -1.65 -25.51
N ASP A 353 18.77 -1.17 -24.45
CA ASP A 353 19.72 -1.93 -23.64
C ASP A 353 19.07 -2.82 -22.55
N GLY A 354 17.75 -2.94 -22.55
CA GLY A 354 17.00 -3.88 -21.69
C GLY A 354 16.81 -3.42 -20.24
N ARG A 355 16.87 -2.11 -19.99
CA ARG A 355 16.45 -1.49 -18.72
C ARG A 355 15.00 -1.02 -18.85
N VAL A 356 14.24 -1.17 -17.76
CA VAL A 356 12.86 -0.67 -17.65
C VAL A 356 12.80 0.27 -16.47
N PHE A 357 12.37 1.51 -16.71
CA PHE A 357 12.14 2.55 -15.71
C PHE A 357 10.64 2.75 -15.57
N VAL A 358 10.11 2.75 -14.35
CA VAL A 358 8.68 2.92 -14.09
C VAL A 358 8.44 3.75 -12.83
N GLY A 359 7.41 4.59 -12.84
CA GLY A 359 7.03 5.36 -11.66
C GLY A 359 5.79 6.24 -11.87
N LEU A 360 5.32 6.83 -10.78
CA LEU A 360 4.26 7.84 -10.77
C LEU A 360 4.85 9.22 -11.12
N VAL A 361 5.54 9.29 -12.26
CA VAL A 361 6.35 10.45 -12.69
C VAL A 361 6.12 10.79 -14.15
N THR A 362 6.49 12.00 -14.57
CA THR A 362 6.43 12.42 -15.97
C THR A 362 7.45 11.67 -16.84
N PRO A 363 7.20 11.53 -18.15
CA PRO A 363 8.17 10.95 -19.11
C PRO A 363 9.58 11.55 -19.01
N ASP A 364 9.69 12.87 -18.87
CA ASP A 364 10.98 13.57 -18.75
C ASP A 364 11.74 13.16 -17.48
N THR A 365 11.02 12.86 -16.40
CA THR A 365 11.60 12.39 -15.14
C THR A 365 12.17 10.98 -15.29
N LEU A 366 11.52 10.10 -16.07
CA LEU A 366 12.07 8.80 -16.42
C LEU A 366 13.34 8.92 -17.26
N GLN A 367 13.34 9.81 -18.27
CA GLN A 367 14.53 10.07 -19.11
C GLN A 367 15.69 10.64 -18.29
N ALA A 368 15.40 11.55 -17.35
CA ALA A 368 16.38 12.11 -16.43
C ALA A 368 16.91 11.06 -15.42
N ALA A 369 16.08 10.10 -15.00
CA ALA A 369 16.51 8.96 -14.19
C ALA A 369 17.39 7.99 -15.00
N ALA A 370 17.03 7.68 -16.25
CA ALA A 370 17.80 6.84 -17.15
C ALA A 370 19.19 7.41 -17.47
N ALA A 371 19.31 8.75 -17.59
CA ALA A 371 20.58 9.46 -17.75
C ALA A 371 21.52 9.34 -16.54
N LYS A 372 20.95 9.18 -15.33
CA LYS A 372 21.70 9.02 -14.06
C LYS A 372 21.93 7.55 -13.68
N ALA A 373 21.22 6.64 -14.33
CA ALA A 373 21.27 5.22 -14.02
C ALA A 373 22.62 4.60 -14.44
N PRO A 374 23.22 3.74 -13.61
CA PRO A 374 24.35 2.93 -14.07
C PRO A 374 23.84 2.02 -15.20
N ARG A 375 24.56 2.00 -16.33
CA ARG A 375 24.34 1.02 -17.39
C ARG A 375 24.58 -0.38 -16.81
#